data_AF-A0A0F9BTD2-F1
#
_entry.id   AF-A0A0F9BTD2-F1
#
_cell.length_a   1.000
_cell.length_b   1.000
_cell.length_c   1.000
_cell.angle_alpha   90.00
_cell.angle_beta   90.00
_cell.angle_gamma   90.00
#
_symmetry.space_group_name_H-M   'P 1'
#
loop_
_entity.id
_entity.type
_entity.pdbx_description
1 polymer ?
#
loop_
_entity_poly.entity_id
_entity_poly.type
_entity_poly.pdbx_seq_one_letter_code
_entity_poly.pdbx_strand_id
1 'polypeptide(L)' 'VDGTDEVWTAAGGSIVARFGVIYEVAGNVLCYCLLDDTPADVTATDGNTLTVAAHASGVFTLA' A
#
# COMPACT_ATOMS: atom_id res chain seq x y z
N VAL A 1 12.09 0.48 13.84
CA VAL A 1 12.81 1.35 12.88
C VAL A 1 11.91 1.41 11.67
N ASP A 2 11.45 2.61 11.33
CA ASP A 2 10.70 2.81 10.11
C ASP A 2 11.65 2.63 8.91
N GLY A 3 11.19 1.92 7.88
CA GLY A 3 11.96 1.66 6.67
C GLY A 3 12.02 2.89 5.77
N THR A 4 12.54 2.73 4.55
CA THR A 4 12.25 3.71 3.50
C THR A 4 10.88 3.40 2.92
N ASP A 5 9.95 4.34 2.98
CA ASP A 5 8.61 4.20 2.39
C ASP A 5 8.68 3.85 0.90
N GLU A 6 7.82 2.95 0.46
CA GLU A 6 7.66 2.66 -0.96
C GLU A 6 6.83 3.75 -1.64
N VAL A 7 7.38 4.29 -2.74
CA VAL A 7 6.75 5.36 -3.52
C VAL A 7 6.68 4.94 -4.98
N TRP A 8 5.48 5.01 -5.56
CA TRP A 8 5.25 4.84 -7.00
C TRP A 8 4.67 6.12 -7.59
N THR A 9 5.32 6.65 -8.62
CA THR A 9 4.78 7.77 -9.40
C THR A 9 3.93 7.23 -10.54
N ALA A 10 2.67 7.65 -10.61
CA ALA A 10 1.81 7.38 -11.75
C ALA A 10 2.36 8.09 -13.00
N ALA A 11 2.71 7.32 -14.02
CA ALA A 11 3.28 7.84 -15.26
C ALA A 11 2.72 7.08 -16.46
N GLY A 12 2.13 7.81 -17.40
CA GLY A 12 1.47 7.23 -18.58
C GLY A 12 0.06 6.71 -18.29
N GLY A 13 -0.50 7.05 -17.12
CA GLY A 13 -1.82 6.62 -16.66
C GLY A 13 -1.95 6.60 -15.14
N SER A 14 -3.18 6.61 -14.64
CA SER A 14 -3.46 6.55 -13.20
C SER A 14 -3.12 5.16 -12.62
N ILE A 15 -2.65 5.15 -11.37
CA ILE A 15 -2.59 3.95 -10.54
C ILE A 15 -3.90 3.88 -9.76
N VAL A 16 -4.60 2.75 -9.86
CA VAL A 16 -5.85 2.48 -9.14
C VAL A 16 -5.65 1.25 -8.26
N ALA A 17 -5.95 1.38 -6.96
CA ALA A 17 -5.80 0.30 -5.98
C ALA A 17 -6.91 0.34 -4.94
N ARG A 18 -7.34 -0.83 -4.47
CA ARG A 18 -8.35 -0.96 -3.39
C ARG A 18 -7.77 -1.52 -2.09
N PHE A 19 -6.77 -2.38 -2.20
CA PHE A 19 -6.22 -3.14 -1.08
C PHE A 19 -4.72 -2.87 -0.91
N GLY A 20 -4.29 -2.77 0.34
CA GLY A 20 -2.89 -2.94 0.73
C GLY A 20 -2.68 -4.40 1.16
N VAL A 21 -1.63 -5.07 0.67
CA VAL A 21 -1.40 -6.50 0.90
C VAL A 21 0.05 -6.75 1.28
N ILE A 22 0.27 -7.53 2.34
CA ILE A 22 1.57 -8.07 2.72
C ILE A 22 1.57 -9.55 2.36
N TYR A 23 2.51 -9.96 1.50
CA TYR A 23 2.58 -11.32 0.97
C TYR A 23 4.02 -11.74 0.71
N GLU A 24 4.24 -13.05 0.65
CA GLU A 24 5.49 -13.62 0.16
C GLU A 24 5.45 -13.71 -1.37
N VAL A 25 6.52 -13.31 -2.06
CA VAL A 25 6.60 -13.41 -3.53
C VAL A 25 6.46 -14.87 -3.96
N ALA A 26 5.45 -15.15 -4.79
CA ALA A 26 5.05 -16.50 -5.17
C ALA A 26 4.57 -17.40 -4.00
N GLY A 27 4.21 -16.79 -2.86
CA GLY A 27 3.64 -17.44 -1.69
C GLY A 27 2.25 -16.92 -1.35
N ASN A 28 1.88 -17.03 -0.06
CA ASN A 28 0.56 -16.67 0.44
C ASN A 28 0.48 -15.20 0.88
N VAL A 29 -0.74 -14.67 0.89
CA VAL A 29 -1.06 -13.41 1.55
C VAL A 29 -1.02 -13.61 3.06
N LEU A 30 -0.23 -12.80 3.75
CA LEU A 30 -0.17 -12.78 5.21
C LEU A 30 -1.34 -11.97 5.80
N CYS A 31 -1.57 -10.77 5.26
CA CYS A 31 -2.67 -9.91 5.66
C CYS A 31 -3.00 -8.87 4.57
N TYR A 32 -4.20 -8.30 4.67
CA TYR A 32 -4.65 -7.22 3.78
C TYR A 32 -5.56 -6.24 4.53
N CYS A 33 -5.66 -5.02 4.01
CA CYS A 33 -6.62 -4.01 4.44
C CYS A 33 -7.28 -3.33 3.21
N LEU A 34 -8.43 -2.70 3.43
CA LEU A 34 -8.94 -1.71 2.49
C LEU A 34 -8.11 -0.42 2.64
N LEU A 35 -7.79 0.22 1.51
CA LEU A 35 -7.10 1.51 1.50
C LEU A 35 -8.05 2.69 1.79
N ASP A 36 -9.36 2.43 1.76
CA ASP A 36 -10.44 3.38 2.02
C ASP A 36 -11.46 2.75 2.96
N ASP A 37 -11.99 3.55 3.90
CA ASP A 37 -12.94 3.09 4.91
C ASP A 37 -14.37 2.89 4.35
N THR A 38 -14.65 3.37 3.13
CA THR A 38 -15.92 3.23 2.40
C THR A 38 -15.84 2.28 1.20
N PRO A 39 -15.07 1.19 1.35
CA PRO A 39 -14.51 0.31 0.31
C PRO A 39 -14.30 0.86 -1.13
N ALA A 40 -13.96 2.14 -1.30
CA ALA A 40 -13.73 2.72 -2.61
C ALA A 40 -12.35 2.37 -3.18
N ASP A 41 -12.19 2.53 -4.50
CA ASP A 41 -10.87 2.50 -5.13
C ASP A 41 -10.13 3.81 -4.87
N VAL A 42 -8.89 3.71 -4.41
CA VAL A 42 -7.96 4.85 -4.29
C VAL A 42 -7.24 5.03 -5.62
N THR A 43 -7.20 6.27 -6.12
CA THR A 43 -6.59 6.60 -7.41
C THR A 43 -5.49 7.64 -7.24
N ALA A 44 -4.26 7.29 -7.59
CA ALA A 44 -3.21 8.27 -7.86
C ALA A 44 -3.26 8.60 -9.35
N THR A 45 -3.67 9.82 -9.69
CA THR A 45 -3.74 10.29 -11.08
C THR A 45 -2.35 10.55 -11.65
N ASP A 46 -2.23 10.57 -12.99
CA ASP A 46 -0.95 10.79 -13.69
C ASP A 46 -0.18 12.01 -13.14
N GLY A 47 1.12 11.82 -12.89
CA GLY A 47 1.99 12.81 -12.25
C GLY A 47 1.97 12.80 -10.72
N ASN A 48 1.01 12.13 -10.07
CA ASN A 48 0.95 12.00 -8.61
C ASN A 48 1.58 10.71 -8.10
N THR A 49 1.94 10.70 -6.82
CA THR A 49 2.56 9.57 -6.14
C THR A 49 1.56 8.78 -5.31
N LEU A 50 1.59 7.46 -5.41
CA LEU A 50 1.08 6.55 -4.40
C LEU A 50 2.23 6.22 -3.44
N THR A 51 2.08 6.60 -2.17
CA THR A 51 3.05 6.30 -1.11
C THR A 51 2.45 5.33 -0.11
N VAL A 52 3.18 4.27 0.20
CA VAL A 52 2.84 3.35 1.29
C VAL A 52 3.88 3.54 2.38
N ALA A 53 3.43 4.08 3.51
CA ALA A 53 4.28 4.34 4.67
C ALA A 53 3.87 3.41 5.82
N ALA A 54 4.86 2.75 6.42
CA ALA A 54 4.61 1.96 7.61
C ALA A 54 4.29 2.90 8.78
N HIS A 55 3.30 2.55 9.60
CA HIS A 55 3.05 3.34 10.80
C HIS A 55 4.27 3.29 11.73
N ALA A 56 4.58 4.41 12.40
CA ALA A 56 5.77 4.51 13.26
C ALA A 56 5.82 3.46 14.39
N SER A 57 4.66 2.96 14.82
CA SER A 57 4.56 1.87 15.80
C SER A 57 4.78 0.46 15.22
N GLY A 58 5.17 0.36 13.95
CA GLY A 58 5.32 -0.90 13.22
C GLY A 58 4.03 -1.38 12.57
N VAL A 59 4.15 -2.50 11.86
CA VAL A 59 3.09 -3.07 11.01
C VAL A 59 2.38 -4.26 11.67
N PHE A 60 3.10 -5.08 12.43
CA PHE A 60 2.53 -6.11 13.31
C PHE A 60 3.47 -6.41 14.48
N THR A 61 2.92 -6.98 15.56
CA THR A 61 3.69 -7.49 16.71
C THR A 61 3.43 -8.99 16.82
N LEU A 62 4.50 -9.79 16.87
CA LEU A 62 4.43 -11.21 17.20
C LEU A 62 4.63 -11.37 18.72
N ALA A 63 3.74 -12.10 19.39
CA ALA A 63 3.84 -12.45 20.81
C ALA A 63 4.65 -13.72 21.02
#